data_AF-X1AI58-F1
#
_entry.id   AF-X1AI58-F1
#
_cell.length_a   1.000
_cell.length_b   1.000
_cell.length_c   1.000
_cell.angle_alpha   90.00
_cell.angle_beta   90.00
_cell.angle_gamma   90.00
#
_symmetry.space_group_name_H-M   'P 1'
#
loop_
_entity.id
_entity.type
_entity.pdbx_description
1 polymer ?
#
loop_
_entity_poly.entity_id
_entity_poly.type
_entity_poly.pdbx_seq_one_letter_code
_entity_poly.pdbx_strand_id
1 'polypeptide(L)'
;MDNPENQNTLTPFESEKILEALRKGVVPTHHLQRFSVGRNFWLDSIKSDLDFVRQGASKVRFLSAPYGGGKTHFLSLVKEEALKNRYVVSYVELHSREAPMDRFEIIFPKIMRGIVVSEDNKGLEHIFETWV
;
A
#
# COMPACT_ATOMS: atom_id res chain seq x y z
N MET A 1 -21.98 -12.03 21.68
CA MET A 1 -22.49 -12.20 20.30
C MET A 1 -22.24 -10.88 19.61
N ASP A 2 -21.04 -10.71 19.04
CA ASP A 2 -20.69 -9.50 18.30
C ASP A 2 -21.33 -9.56 16.92
N ASN A 3 -22.17 -8.58 16.63
CA ASN A 3 -22.89 -8.47 15.37
C ASN A 3 -21.91 -8.09 14.25
N PRO A 4 -21.74 -8.92 13.18
CA PRO A 4 -20.76 -8.68 12.13
C PRO A 4 -21.05 -7.44 11.25
N GLU A 5 -22.18 -6.75 11.45
CA GLU A 5 -22.57 -5.57 10.66
C GLU A 5 -21.94 -4.25 11.14
N ASN A 6 -21.42 -4.17 12.37
CA ASN A 6 -20.99 -2.89 12.97
C ASN A 6 -19.53 -2.49 12.63
N GLN A 7 -18.81 -3.30 11.84
CA GLN A 7 -17.45 -2.96 11.37
C GLN A 7 -17.46 -2.12 10.08
N ASN A 8 -18.63 -1.66 9.64
CA ASN A 8 -18.84 -1.27 8.24
C ASN A 8 -19.34 0.16 7.99
N THR A 9 -19.50 0.98 9.02
CA THR A 9 -19.97 2.38 8.89
C THR A 9 -18.80 3.36 8.89
N LEU A 10 -18.56 4.02 7.76
CA LEU A 10 -17.65 5.17 7.69
C LEU A 10 -18.22 6.30 8.56
N THR A 11 -17.35 6.95 9.34
CA THR A 11 -17.73 8.19 10.01
C THR A 11 -18.03 9.28 8.96
N PRO A 12 -18.85 10.30 9.30
CA PRO A 12 -19.08 11.44 8.40
C PRO A 12 -17.78 12.11 7.95
N PHE A 13 -16.80 12.20 8.86
CA PHE A 13 -15.49 12.79 8.60
C PHE A 13 -14.65 11.96 7.61
N GLU A 14 -14.60 10.64 7.77
CA GLU A 14 -13.91 9.76 6.81
C GLU A 14 -14.57 9.82 5.43
N SER A 15 -15.91 9.86 5.40
CA SER A 15 -16.68 9.98 4.17
C SER A 15 -16.37 11.29 3.43
N GLU A 16 -16.28 12.41 4.15
CA GLU A 16 -15.92 13.70 3.57
C GLU A 16 -14.50 13.72 3.00
N LYS A 17 -13.52 13.16 3.73
CA LYS A 17 -12.15 13.00 3.23
C LYS A 17 -12.08 12.19 1.93
N ILE A 18 -12.85 11.11 1.85
CA ILE A 18 -12.93 10.29 0.63
C ILE A 18 -13.50 11.13 -0.53
N LEU A 19 -14.61 11.83 -0.30
CA LEU A 19 -15.25 12.66 -1.33
C LEU A 19 -14.32 13.79 -1.80
N GLU A 20 -13.58 14.43 -0.90
CA GLU A 20 -12.60 15.45 -1.28
C GLU A 20 -11.46 14.90 -2.15
N ALA A 21 -10.90 13.74 -1.78
CA ALA A 21 -9.84 13.11 -2.55
C ALA A 21 -10.32 12.79 -3.97
N LEU A 22 -11.50 12.17 -4.09
CA LEU A 22 -12.13 11.86 -5.38
C LEU A 22 -12.41 13.13 -6.20
N ARG A 23 -12.90 14.21 -5.58
CA ARG A 23 -13.14 15.50 -6.24
C ARG A 23 -11.84 16.11 -6.80
N LYS A 24 -10.72 15.90 -6.10
CA LYS A 24 -9.37 16.35 -6.53
C LYS A 24 -8.72 15.41 -7.55
N GLY A 25 -9.39 14.31 -7.92
CA GLY A 25 -8.84 13.28 -8.83
C GLY A 25 -7.73 12.44 -8.18
N VAL A 26 -7.64 12.43 -6.85
CA VAL A 26 -6.63 11.71 -6.08
C VAL A 26 -7.27 10.51 -5.40
N VAL A 27 -6.51 9.41 -5.34
CA VAL A 27 -6.94 8.19 -4.66
C VAL A 27 -6.95 8.43 -3.13
N PRO A 28 -8.06 8.16 -2.41
CA PRO A 28 -8.11 8.29 -0.96
C PRO A 28 -7.07 7.40 -0.27
N THR A 29 -6.47 7.85 0.84
CA THR A 29 -5.41 7.07 1.51
C THR A 29 -5.94 5.85 2.28
N HIS A 30 -7.22 5.87 2.69
CA HIS A 30 -7.84 4.84 3.50
C HIS A 30 -9.12 4.29 2.85
N HIS A 31 -9.52 3.09 3.27
CA HIS A 31 -10.73 2.40 2.81
C HIS A 31 -10.78 2.16 1.30
N LEU A 32 -9.63 1.99 0.65
CA LEU A 32 -9.51 1.81 -0.80
C LEU A 32 -10.33 0.61 -1.29
N GLN A 33 -10.39 -0.46 -0.49
CA GLN A 33 -11.15 -1.66 -0.82
C GLN A 33 -12.64 -1.38 -1.04
N ARG A 34 -13.23 -0.35 -0.39
CA ARG A 34 -14.67 -0.03 -0.52
C ARG A 34 -15.06 0.48 -1.90
N PHE A 35 -14.12 1.06 -2.65
CA PHE A 35 -14.37 1.66 -3.95
C PHE A 35 -13.64 0.92 -5.09
N SER A 36 -12.96 -0.17 -4.77
CA SER A 36 -12.20 -0.96 -5.72
C SER A 36 -13.04 -2.10 -6.27
N VAL A 37 -13.45 -1.98 -7.54
CA VAL A 37 -14.23 -3.01 -8.23
C VAL A 37 -13.36 -3.82 -9.19
N GLY A 38 -13.64 -5.12 -9.31
CA GLY A 38 -13.03 -5.99 -10.32
C GLY A 38 -11.53 -6.28 -10.15
N ARG A 39 -10.95 -6.02 -8.96
CA ARG A 39 -9.52 -6.26 -8.68
C ARG A 39 -9.24 -7.50 -7.83
N ASN A 40 -10.27 -8.22 -7.39
CA ASN A 40 -10.13 -9.36 -6.48
C ASN A 40 -9.18 -10.44 -7.02
N PHE A 41 -9.34 -10.84 -8.29
CA PHE A 41 -8.45 -11.82 -8.92
C PHE A 41 -6.96 -11.46 -8.79
N TRP A 42 -6.62 -10.19 -9.03
CA TRP A 42 -5.25 -9.71 -8.94
C TRP A 42 -4.77 -9.60 -7.49
N LEU A 43 -5.64 -9.17 -6.57
CA LEU A 43 -5.32 -9.09 -5.15
C LEU A 43 -5.14 -10.47 -4.51
N ASP A 44 -5.96 -11.45 -4.87
CA ASP A 44 -5.83 -12.82 -4.36
C ASP A 44 -4.52 -13.48 -4.83
N SER A 45 -4.09 -13.14 -6.05
CA SER A 45 -2.77 -13.50 -6.56
C SER A 45 -1.64 -12.85 -5.76
N ILE A 46 -1.82 -11.61 -5.27
CA ILE A 46 -0.86 -10.92 -4.40
C ILE A 46 -0.85 -11.54 -2.99
N LYS A 47 -2.00 -11.89 -2.43
CA LYS A 47 -2.07 -12.61 -1.14
C LYS A 47 -1.28 -13.91 -1.18
N SER A 48 -1.46 -14.68 -2.25
CA SER A 48 -0.70 -15.92 -2.48
C SER A 48 0.81 -15.67 -2.56
N ASP A 49 1.23 -14.55 -3.15
CA ASP A 49 2.63 -14.16 -3.19
C ASP A 49 3.17 -13.77 -1.81
N LEU A 50 2.38 -13.06 -1.00
CA LEU A 50 2.74 -12.74 0.37
C LEU A 50 2.91 -14.04 1.17
N ASP A 51 1.98 -14.99 1.09
CA ASP A 51 2.10 -16.29 1.77
C ASP A 51 3.34 -17.08 1.35
N PHE A 52 3.72 -17.00 0.08
CA PHE A 52 4.97 -17.58 -0.43
C PHE A 52 6.21 -16.88 0.16
N VAL A 53 6.22 -15.55 0.19
CA VAL A 53 7.32 -14.76 0.79
C VAL A 53 7.43 -15.02 2.30
N ARG A 54 6.31 -15.23 3.00
CA ARG A 54 6.28 -15.59 4.43
C ARG A 54 7.11 -16.84 4.76
N GLN A 55 7.27 -17.74 3.80
CA GLN A 55 8.04 -18.99 3.95
C GLN A 55 9.55 -18.79 3.76
N GLY A 56 10.02 -17.55 3.60
CA GLY A 56 11.44 -17.21 3.42
C GLY A 56 11.87 -17.07 1.96
N ALA A 57 10.93 -17.13 1.01
CA ALA A 57 11.21 -16.91 -0.41
C ALA A 57 11.12 -15.41 -0.80
N SER A 58 11.53 -15.08 -2.02
CA SER A 58 11.38 -13.74 -2.59
C SER A 58 10.62 -13.78 -3.92
N LYS A 59 9.94 -12.68 -4.26
CA LYS A 59 9.18 -12.57 -5.51
C LYS A 59 9.17 -11.14 -6.04
N VAL A 60 9.25 -11.01 -7.36
CA VAL A 60 9.19 -9.73 -8.08
C VAL A 60 8.05 -9.79 -9.09
N ARG A 61 7.24 -8.73 -9.15
CA ARG A 61 6.18 -8.56 -10.15
C ARG A 61 6.35 -7.26 -10.91
N PHE A 62 6.01 -7.32 -12.20
CA PHE A 62 5.90 -6.15 -13.06
C PHE A 62 4.42 -5.90 -13.38
N LEU A 63 3.96 -4.68 -13.13
CA LEU A 63 2.60 -4.25 -13.43
C LEU A 63 2.61 -3.28 -14.61
N SER A 64 1.99 -3.67 -15.73
CA SER A 64 1.79 -2.79 -16.88
C SER A 64 0.30 -2.50 -17.10
N ALA A 65 0.01 -1.29 -17.57
CA ALA A 65 -1.33 -0.82 -17.91
C ALA A 65 -1.23 0.51 -18.69
N PRO A 66 -2.29 0.95 -19.37
CA PRO A 66 -2.35 2.28 -19.95
C PRO A 66 -2.26 3.40 -18.90
N TYR A 67 -1.94 4.62 -19.33
CA TYR A 67 -2.07 5.81 -18.48
C TYR A 67 -3.53 5.95 -18.03
N GLY A 68 -3.74 6.24 -16.74
CA GLY A 68 -5.08 6.22 -16.14
C GLY A 68 -5.66 4.82 -15.88
N GLY A 69 -4.96 3.73 -16.21
CA GLY A 69 -5.44 2.34 -15.99
C GLY A 69 -5.52 1.87 -14.53
N GLY A 70 -5.27 2.77 -13.57
CA GLY A 70 -5.37 2.50 -12.14
C GLY A 70 -4.16 1.81 -11.50
N LYS A 71 -2.95 1.97 -12.07
CA LYS A 71 -1.73 1.34 -11.52
C LYS A 71 -1.37 1.83 -10.13
N THR A 72 -1.33 3.15 -9.94
CA THR A 72 -1.08 3.76 -8.63
C THR A 72 -2.12 3.29 -7.62
N HIS A 73 -3.41 3.29 -8.01
CA HIS A 73 -4.49 2.77 -7.17
C HIS A 73 -4.29 1.30 -6.78
N PHE A 74 -3.92 0.45 -7.74
CA PHE A 74 -3.66 -0.96 -7.47
C PHE A 74 -2.45 -1.17 -6.55
N LEU A 75 -1.37 -0.41 -6.73
CA LEU A 75 -0.22 -0.46 -5.82
C LEU A 75 -0.60 -0.02 -4.40
N SER A 76 -1.50 0.96 -4.25
CA SER A 76 -2.05 1.34 -2.95
C SER A 76 -2.83 0.20 -2.29
N LEU A 77 -3.64 -0.55 -3.06
CA LEU A 77 -4.34 -1.74 -2.55
C LEU A 77 -3.36 -2.84 -2.11
N VAL A 78 -2.31 -3.09 -2.89
CA VAL A 78 -1.25 -4.06 -2.54
C VAL A 78 -0.56 -3.66 -1.24
N LYS A 79 -0.25 -2.36 -1.07
CA LYS A 79 0.31 -1.83 0.16
C LYS A 79 -0.63 -2.04 1.35
N GLU A 80 -1.92 -1.70 1.23
CA GLU A 80 -2.91 -1.90 2.29
C GLU A 80 -3.02 -3.38 2.69
N GLU A 81 -3.06 -4.28 1.70
CA GLU A 81 -3.12 -5.72 1.93
C GLU A 81 -1.86 -6.24 2.64
N ALA A 82 -0.67 -5.80 2.22
CA ALA A 82 0.59 -6.17 2.87
C ALA A 82 0.66 -5.68 4.32
N LEU A 83 0.26 -4.43 4.59
CA LEU A 83 0.22 -3.88 5.95
C LEU A 83 -0.79 -4.63 6.84
N LYS A 84 -1.98 -4.97 6.33
CA LYS A 84 -2.96 -5.80 7.05
C LYS A 84 -2.40 -7.15 7.46
N ASN A 85 -1.54 -7.73 6.63
CA ASN A 85 -0.86 -9.00 6.90
C ASN A 85 0.46 -8.85 7.68
N ARG A 86 0.72 -7.67 8.26
CA ARG A 86 1.89 -7.32 9.09
C ARG A 86 3.23 -7.40 8.35
N TYR A 87 3.24 -7.12 7.06
CA TYR A 87 4.48 -6.90 6.32
C TYR A 87 4.99 -5.47 6.50
N VAL A 88 6.31 -5.31 6.44
CA VAL A 88 6.95 -4.01 6.29
C VAL A 88 6.91 -3.63 4.82
N VAL A 89 6.44 -2.41 4.51
CA VAL A 89 6.29 -1.93 3.13
C VAL A 89 7.11 -0.66 2.93
N SER A 90 7.79 -0.55 1.79
CA SER A 90 8.35 0.71 1.31
C SER A 90 7.78 1.05 -0.07
N TYR A 91 7.28 2.27 -0.22
CA TYR A 91 6.78 2.80 -1.49
C TYR A 91 7.69 3.91 -1.98
N VAL A 92 8.28 3.73 -3.16
CA VAL A 92 9.19 4.71 -3.77
C VAL A 92 8.76 4.99 -5.19
N GLU A 93 8.54 6.28 -5.49
CA GLU A 93 8.35 6.74 -6.85
C GLU A 93 9.71 6.97 -7.52
N LEU A 94 9.89 6.34 -8.67
CA LEU A 94 11.10 6.47 -9.48
C LEU A 94 10.87 7.52 -10.56
N HIS A 95 11.77 8.50 -10.60
CA HIS A 95 11.74 9.56 -11.59
C HIS A 95 13.14 9.73 -12.18
N SER A 96 13.26 9.82 -13.50
CA SER A 96 14.55 9.80 -14.22
C SER A 96 15.54 10.88 -13.75
N ARG A 97 15.05 12.00 -13.22
CA ARG A 97 15.88 13.11 -12.72
C ARG A 97 16.18 13.06 -11.22
N GLU A 98 15.36 12.36 -10.44
CA GLU A 98 15.41 12.43 -8.96
C GLU A 98 15.67 11.09 -8.27
N ALA A 99 15.30 9.99 -8.90
CA ALA A 99 15.49 8.62 -8.44
C ALA A 99 15.57 7.68 -9.66
N PRO A 100 16.62 7.81 -10.48
CA PRO A 100 16.82 6.88 -11.60
C PRO A 100 17.21 5.51 -11.07
N MET A 101 16.65 4.45 -11.67
CA MET A 101 16.69 3.06 -11.17
C MET A 101 18.11 2.49 -11.01
N ASP A 102 19.06 3.00 -11.78
CA ASP A 102 20.46 2.61 -11.82
C ASP A 102 21.32 3.26 -10.72
N ARG A 103 20.79 4.28 -10.00
CA ARG A 103 21.51 4.99 -8.92
C ARG A 103 21.07 4.54 -7.54
N PHE A 104 21.60 3.40 -7.11
CA PHE A 104 21.29 2.81 -5.81
C PHE A 104 21.65 3.71 -4.63
N GLU A 105 22.68 4.55 -4.76
CA GLU A 105 23.07 5.54 -3.75
C GLU A 105 21.98 6.60 -3.49
N ILE A 106 21.06 6.81 -4.45
CA ILE A 106 19.91 7.70 -4.30
C ILE A 106 18.66 6.90 -3.88
N ILE A 107 18.45 5.74 -4.50
CA ILE A 107 17.25 4.92 -4.29
C ILE A 107 17.23 4.28 -2.92
N PHE A 108 18.36 3.74 -2.46
CA PHE A 108 18.41 3.02 -1.20
C PHE A 108 18.00 3.92 -0.01
N PRO A 109 18.52 5.15 0.15
CA PRO A 109 18.00 6.07 1.18
C PRO A 109 16.51 6.40 1.02
N LYS A 110 15.99 6.48 -0.21
CA LYS A 110 14.55 6.68 -0.45
C LYS A 110 13.73 5.47 0.00
N ILE A 111 14.19 4.25 -0.25
CA ILE A 111 13.57 3.02 0.25
C ILE A 111 13.56 3.03 1.78
N MET A 112 14.72 3.27 2.42
CA MET A 112 14.84 3.26 3.88
C MET A 112 13.91 4.27 4.55
N ARG A 113 13.79 5.49 3.99
CA ARG A 113 12.86 6.52 4.47
C ARG A 113 11.39 6.19 4.16
N GLY A 114 11.12 5.39 3.14
CA GLY A 114 9.78 4.99 2.70
C GLY A 114 9.17 3.86 3.52
N ILE A 115 9.90 3.28 4.48
CA ILE A 115 9.47 2.14 5.30
C ILE A 115 8.31 2.52 6.22
N VAL A 116 7.27 1.68 6.19
CA VAL A 116 6.04 1.78 7.00
C VAL A 116 5.67 0.39 7.51
N VAL A 117 5.22 0.29 8.76
CA VAL A 117 4.88 -0.99 9.43
C VAL A 117 3.40 -1.08 9.79
N SER A 118 2.76 0.05 10.05
CA SER A 118 1.30 0.17 10.16
C SER A 118 0.85 1.52 9.62
N GLU A 119 -0.46 1.72 9.39
CA GLU A 119 -0.96 2.99 8.85
C GLU A 119 -0.60 4.20 9.75
N ASP A 120 -0.52 3.98 11.07
CA ASP A 120 -0.21 5.00 12.08
C ASP A 120 1.28 5.08 12.41
N ASN A 121 2.05 4.00 12.22
CA ASN A 121 3.46 3.94 12.61
C ASN A 121 4.39 3.88 11.40
N LYS A 122 5.10 4.99 11.20
CA LYS A 122 6.01 5.21 10.07
C LYS A 122 7.46 5.17 10.53
N GLY A 123 8.32 4.63 9.68
CA GLY A 123 9.77 4.76 9.80
C GLY A 123 10.47 3.59 10.47
N LEU A 124 11.77 3.51 10.19
CA LEU A 124 12.69 2.55 10.78
C LEU A 124 12.83 2.71 12.31
N GLU A 125 12.72 3.95 12.80
CA GLU A 125 12.82 4.28 14.23
C GLU A 125 11.81 3.47 15.05
N HIS A 126 10.55 3.44 14.63
CA HIS A 126 9.51 2.68 15.31
C HIS A 126 9.77 1.16 15.29
N ILE A 127 10.38 0.64 14.22
CA ILE A 127 10.78 -0.77 14.16
C ILE A 127 11.77 -1.06 15.27
N PHE A 128 12.81 -0.24 15.40
CA PHE A 128 13.83 -0.43 16.43
C PHE A 128 13.26 -0.27 17.84
N GLU A 129 12.35 0.69 18.07
CA GLU A 129 11.69 0.88 19.36
C GLU A 129 10.79 -0.30 19.76
N THR A 130 10.12 -0.95 18.80
CA THR A 130 9.20 -2.06 19.07
C THR A 130 9.93 -3.40 19.21
N TRP A 131 11.17 -3.50 18.72
CA TRP A 131 11.94 -4.74 18.71
C TRP A 131 12.75 -4.97 19.98
N VAL A 132 13.00 -3.91 20.75
CA VAL A 132 13.64 -3.94 22.08
C VAL A 132 12.57 -4.12 23.15
#